data_AF-A0A2T4YDM6-F1
#
_entry.id   AF-A0A2T4YDM6-F1
#
_cell.length_a   1.000
_cell.length_b   1.000
_cell.length_c   1.000
_cell.angle_alpha   90.00
_cell.angle_beta   90.00
_cell.angle_gamma   90.00
#
_symmetry.space_group_name_H-M   'P 1'
#
loop_
_entity.id
_entity.type
_entity.pdbx_description
1 polymer ?
#
loop_
_entity_poly.entity_id
_entity_poly.type
_entity_poly.pdbx_seq_one_letter_code
_entity_poly.pdbx_strand_id
1 'polypeptide(L)'
;MRNETVGEIAGHRVVLMDSISLIAPQDEGAIIICGSHGGLISGAFAALHPPHLVVFNDAGGGKACAGRASLAMLDAKGIACATTSHDTARIGDAQDAWLSGVLSAVGDAARRKGLRAGQSVKEAAEVAGNA
;
A
#
# COMPACT_ATOMS: atom_id res chain seq x y z
N MET A 1 -16.50 2.21 7.05
CA MET A 1 -15.08 2.11 6.71
C MET A 1 -14.94 0.89 5.82
N ARG A 2 -14.41 1.05 4.60
CA ARG A 2 -14.33 0.00 3.57
C ARG A 2 -13.29 -1.06 3.95
N ASN A 3 -13.65 -2.31 3.68
CA ASN A 3 -12.76 -3.47 3.65
C ASN A 3 -13.38 -4.49 2.69
N GLU A 4 -13.02 -4.42 1.42
CA GLU A 4 -13.64 -5.25 0.38
C GLU A 4 -12.61 -5.76 -0.63
N THR A 5 -12.83 -6.97 -1.13
CA THR A 5 -12.07 -7.50 -2.27
C THR A 5 -12.73 -7.03 -3.57
N VAL A 6 -11.98 -6.35 -4.44
CA VAL A 6 -12.49 -5.80 -5.71
C VAL A 6 -12.05 -6.59 -6.93
N GLY A 7 -11.20 -7.60 -6.75
CA GLY A 7 -10.73 -8.46 -7.82
C GLY A 7 -9.53 -9.30 -7.40
N GLU A 8 -8.89 -9.88 -8.40
CA GLU A 8 -7.69 -10.70 -8.25
C GLU A 8 -6.71 -10.35 -9.38
N ILE A 9 -5.41 -10.29 -9.04
CA ILE A 9 -4.33 -10.05 -9.98
C ILE A 9 -3.28 -11.14 -9.76
N ALA A 10 -3.03 -11.97 -10.77
CA ALA A 10 -2.03 -13.03 -10.74
C ALA A 10 -2.12 -13.96 -9.50
N GLY A 11 -3.33 -14.32 -9.08
CA GLY A 11 -3.55 -15.16 -7.90
C GLY A 11 -3.63 -14.42 -6.56
N HIS A 12 -3.41 -13.09 -6.55
CA HIS A 12 -3.49 -12.26 -5.34
C HIS A 12 -4.80 -11.47 -5.29
N ARG A 13 -5.55 -11.61 -4.19
CA ARG A 13 -6.73 -10.77 -3.95
C ARG A 13 -6.33 -9.29 -3.90
N VAL A 14 -7.10 -8.42 -4.56
CA VAL A 14 -6.95 -6.97 -4.45
C VAL A 14 -7.98 -6.47 -3.45
N VAL A 15 -7.50 -5.98 -2.30
CA VAL A 15 -8.34 -5.54 -1.19
C VAL A 15 -8.24 -4.03 -1.03
N LEU A 16 -9.39 -3.35 -1.07
CA LEU A 16 -9.49 -1.92 -0.76
C LEU A 16 -9.85 -1.76 0.72
N MET A 17 -8.98 -1.11 1.47
CA MET A 17 -9.08 -1.04 2.93
C MET A 17 -8.85 0.39 3.42
N ASP A 18 -9.90 1.06 3.91
CA ASP A 18 -9.80 2.48 4.32
C ASP A 18 -8.84 2.67 5.52
N SER A 19 -8.75 1.66 6.40
CA SER A 19 -7.80 1.64 7.51
C SER A 19 -7.07 0.31 7.61
N ILE A 20 -5.75 0.35 7.66
CA ILE A 20 -4.91 -0.84 7.83
C ILE A 20 -5.16 -1.58 9.16
N SER A 21 -5.77 -0.92 10.16
CA SER A 21 -6.18 -1.58 11.40
C SER A 21 -7.24 -2.66 11.20
N LEU A 22 -7.85 -2.75 10.02
CA LEU A 22 -8.82 -3.77 9.65
C LEU A 22 -8.15 -5.05 9.10
N ILE A 23 -6.83 -5.05 8.91
CA ILE A 23 -6.09 -6.19 8.39
C ILE A 23 -6.26 -7.41 9.29
N ALA A 24 -6.48 -8.57 8.67
CA ALA A 24 -6.74 -9.83 9.36
C ALA A 24 -5.91 -10.97 8.76
N PRO A 25 -5.83 -12.15 9.40
CA PRO A 25 -5.07 -13.30 8.88
C PRO A 25 -5.43 -13.70 7.46
N GLN A 26 -6.68 -13.44 7.03
CA GLN A 26 -7.13 -13.77 5.69
C GLN A 26 -6.43 -12.93 4.62
N ASP A 27 -5.91 -11.75 4.95
CA ASP A 27 -5.30 -10.78 4.02
C ASP A 27 -3.81 -11.04 3.76
N GLU A 28 -3.25 -12.07 4.37
CA GLU A 28 -1.89 -12.51 4.08
C GLU A 28 -1.74 -12.84 2.59
N GLY A 29 -0.69 -12.31 1.98
CA GLY A 29 -0.44 -12.45 0.54
C GLY A 29 -1.39 -11.66 -0.37
N ALA A 30 -2.30 -10.84 0.15
CA ALA A 30 -3.14 -9.96 -0.67
C ALA A 30 -2.37 -8.73 -1.18
N ILE A 31 -2.88 -8.09 -2.22
CA ILE A 31 -2.51 -6.72 -2.61
C ILE A 31 -3.48 -5.77 -1.91
N ILE A 32 -2.99 -5.01 -0.94
CA ILE A 32 -3.79 -4.10 -0.13
C ILE A 32 -3.57 -2.66 -0.61
N ILE A 33 -4.66 -2.02 -1.03
CA ILE A 33 -4.69 -0.57 -1.28
C ILE A 33 -5.35 0.08 -0.09
N CYS A 34 -4.59 0.90 0.63
CA CYS A 34 -4.99 1.42 1.91
C CYS A 34 -5.20 2.94 1.91
N GLY A 35 -6.33 3.38 2.46
CA GLY A 35 -6.62 4.80 2.68
C GLY A 35 -5.78 5.42 3.81
N SER A 36 -5.26 4.61 4.74
CA SER A 36 -4.46 5.09 5.87
C SER A 36 -3.10 5.64 5.43
N HIS A 37 -2.51 6.51 6.26
CA HIS A 37 -1.18 7.04 5.98
C HIS A 37 -0.08 5.98 6.20
N GLY A 38 1.05 6.11 5.50
CA GLY A 38 2.21 5.21 5.61
C GLY A 38 3.09 5.45 6.84
N GLY A 39 2.49 5.70 8.00
CA GLY A 39 3.23 5.92 9.25
C GLY A 39 3.71 4.61 9.90
N LEU A 40 4.57 4.73 10.92
CA LEU A 40 5.13 3.57 11.64
C LEU A 40 4.06 2.62 12.18
N ILE A 41 2.99 3.15 12.78
CA ILE A 41 1.90 2.33 13.31
C ILE A 41 1.18 1.55 12.21
N SER A 42 0.99 2.17 11.04
CA SER A 42 0.39 1.51 9.88
C SER A 42 1.28 0.39 9.35
N GLY A 43 2.59 0.61 9.31
CA GLY A 43 3.57 -0.43 9.01
C GLY A 43 3.54 -1.57 10.03
N ALA A 44 3.36 -1.27 11.32
CA ALA A 44 3.23 -2.28 12.36
C ALA A 44 2.00 -3.18 12.16
N PHE A 45 0.84 -2.60 11.84
CA PHE A 45 -0.37 -3.37 11.52
C PHE A 45 -0.17 -4.26 10.28
N ALA A 46 0.36 -3.70 9.18
CA ALA A 46 0.61 -4.47 7.97
C ALA A 46 1.59 -5.65 8.21
N ALA A 47 2.53 -5.50 9.14
CA ALA A 47 3.47 -6.56 9.49
C ALA A 47 2.87 -7.71 10.31
N LEU A 48 1.68 -7.55 10.90
CA LEU A 48 0.99 -8.63 11.64
C LEU A 48 0.49 -9.73 10.69
N HIS A 49 0.01 -9.32 9.51
CA HIS A 49 -0.52 -10.19 8.46
C HIS A 49 0.09 -9.77 7.13
N PRO A 50 1.32 -10.21 6.82
CA PRO A 50 2.11 -9.67 5.73
C PRO A 50 1.40 -9.78 4.36
N PRO A 51 1.09 -8.65 3.71
CA PRO A 51 0.53 -8.67 2.36
C PRO A 51 1.62 -8.93 1.31
N HIS A 52 1.20 -9.30 0.10
CA HIS A 52 2.09 -9.36 -1.06
C HIS A 52 2.56 -7.97 -1.49
N LEU A 53 1.68 -6.96 -1.35
CA LEU A 53 1.96 -5.55 -1.51
C LEU A 53 1.00 -4.75 -0.62
N VAL A 54 1.50 -3.71 0.05
CA VAL A 54 0.64 -2.68 0.65
C VAL A 54 0.97 -1.30 0.09
N VAL A 55 -0.07 -0.56 -0.30
CA VAL A 55 0.01 0.83 -0.74
C VAL A 55 -0.70 1.70 0.29
N PHE A 56 0.02 2.59 0.96
CA PHE A 56 -0.55 3.59 1.88
C PHE A 56 -0.74 4.94 1.20
N ASN A 57 -1.43 5.88 1.84
CA ASN A 57 -1.36 7.30 1.47
C ASN A 57 -0.12 7.95 2.12
N ASP A 58 0.55 8.89 1.45
CA ASP A 58 1.68 9.58 2.05
C ASP A 58 1.32 10.72 3.02
N ALA A 59 0.07 11.17 3.00
CA ALA A 59 -0.44 12.26 3.82
C ALA A 59 0.44 13.53 3.78
N GLY A 60 1.06 13.82 2.63
CA GLY A 60 1.97 14.97 2.47
C GLY A 60 3.33 14.80 3.16
N GLY A 61 3.67 13.60 3.60
CA GLY A 61 4.96 13.24 4.19
C GLY A 61 5.14 13.69 5.64
N GLY A 62 4.66 14.87 6.04
CA GLY A 62 4.81 15.39 7.40
C GLY A 62 6.27 15.62 7.84
N LYS A 63 6.47 15.95 9.12
CA LYS A 63 7.82 16.18 9.67
C LYS A 63 8.69 14.93 9.54
N ALA A 64 9.88 15.07 8.99
CA ALA A 64 10.84 13.97 8.79
C ALA A 64 10.24 12.75 8.04
N CYS A 65 9.33 13.00 7.09
CA CYS A 65 8.69 11.96 6.29
C CYS A 65 7.86 10.95 7.11
N ALA A 66 7.31 11.37 8.25
CA ALA A 66 6.47 10.54 9.12
C ALA A 66 5.31 9.83 8.39
N GLY A 67 4.73 10.44 7.35
CA GLY A 67 3.65 9.86 6.54
C GLY A 67 4.10 8.73 5.59
N ARG A 68 5.41 8.49 5.45
CA ARG A 68 5.99 7.40 4.65
C ARG A 68 6.96 6.52 5.45
N ALA A 69 7.00 6.67 6.77
CA ALA A 69 7.94 5.96 7.65
C ALA A 69 7.78 4.42 7.62
N SER A 70 6.62 3.91 7.20
CA SER A 70 6.38 2.47 7.04
C SER A 70 7.25 1.84 5.96
N LEU A 71 7.73 2.60 4.96
CA LEU A 71 8.55 2.07 3.86
C LEU A 71 9.81 1.39 4.41
N ALA A 72 10.64 2.14 5.14
CA ALA A 72 11.89 1.61 5.72
C ALA A 72 11.63 0.47 6.72
N MET A 73 10.55 0.59 7.50
CA MET A 73 10.16 -0.44 8.48
C MET A 73 9.78 -1.77 7.81
N LEU A 74 8.99 -1.72 6.74
CA LEU A 74 8.53 -2.90 6.02
C LEU A 74 9.61 -3.48 5.12
N ASP A 75 10.48 -2.63 4.55
CA ASP A 75 11.66 -3.08 3.81
C ASP A 75 12.61 -3.90 4.68
N ALA A 76 12.83 -3.50 5.94
CA ALA A 76 13.63 -4.26 6.90
C ALA A 76 13.06 -5.67 7.20
N LYS A 77 11.78 -5.90 6.88
CA LYS A 77 11.08 -7.18 7.01
C LYS A 77 10.89 -7.90 5.66
N GLY A 78 11.35 -7.31 4.56
CA GLY A 78 11.15 -7.84 3.21
C GLY A 78 9.72 -7.71 2.68
N ILE A 79 8.86 -6.92 3.31
CA ILE A 79 7.46 -6.74 2.91
C ILE A 79 7.37 -5.60 1.89
N ALA A 80 6.79 -5.87 0.72
CA ALA A 80 6.66 -4.86 -0.33
C ALA A 80 5.67 -3.75 0.09
N CYS A 81 6.17 -2.52 0.10
CA CYS A 81 5.40 -1.34 0.50
C CYS A 81 5.62 -0.18 -0.47
N ALA A 82 4.57 0.59 -0.71
CA ALA A 82 4.60 1.85 -1.43
C ALA A 82 3.66 2.87 -0.79
N THR A 83 3.76 4.13 -1.21
CA THR A 83 2.79 5.17 -0.88
C THR A 83 2.24 5.83 -2.13
N THR A 84 0.95 6.16 -2.14
CA THR A 84 0.29 7.05 -3.11
C THR A 84 0.43 8.51 -2.69
N SER A 85 0.45 9.43 -3.65
CA SER A 85 0.47 10.87 -3.40
C SER A 85 -0.88 11.35 -2.90
N HIS A 86 -0.91 12.08 -1.78
CA HIS A 86 -2.09 12.79 -1.29
C HIS A 86 -2.68 13.79 -2.32
N ASP A 87 -1.89 14.27 -3.29
CA ASP A 87 -2.38 15.13 -4.38
C ASP A 87 -3.26 14.39 -5.40
N THR A 88 -3.17 13.05 -5.43
CA THR A 88 -3.85 12.19 -6.42
C THR A 88 -4.87 11.25 -5.78
N ALA A 89 -4.84 11.12 -4.45
CA ALA A 89 -5.69 10.23 -3.70
C ALA A 89 -6.02 10.81 -2.32
N ARG A 90 -7.31 10.82 -1.98
CA ARG A 90 -7.81 11.26 -0.67
C ARG A 90 -7.34 10.32 0.43
N ILE A 91 -6.80 10.90 1.51
CA ILE A 91 -6.50 10.14 2.73
C ILE A 91 -7.81 9.60 3.34
N GLY A 92 -7.80 8.34 3.77
CA GLY A 92 -8.95 7.63 4.33
C GLY A 92 -9.90 7.02 3.30
N ASP A 93 -9.61 7.12 2.00
CA ASP A 93 -10.44 6.56 0.93
C ASP A 93 -9.61 5.63 0.02
N ALA A 94 -9.72 4.32 0.26
CA ALA A 94 -8.99 3.33 -0.53
C ALA A 94 -9.51 3.22 -1.97
N GLN A 95 -10.79 3.55 -2.23
CA GLN A 95 -11.34 3.51 -3.58
C GLN A 95 -10.81 4.65 -4.43
N ASP A 96 -10.66 5.84 -3.85
CA ASP A 96 -10.03 6.98 -4.52
C ASP A 96 -8.58 6.68 -4.88
N ALA A 97 -7.82 6.09 -3.93
CA ALA A 97 -6.46 5.64 -4.18
C ALA A 97 -6.40 4.60 -5.32
N TRP A 98 -7.33 3.65 -5.37
CA TRP A 98 -7.40 2.65 -6.44
C TRP A 98 -7.73 3.24 -7.82
N LEU A 99 -8.62 4.23 -7.87
CA LEU A 99 -9.09 4.78 -9.14
C LEU A 99 -8.17 5.85 -9.72
N SER A 100 -7.55 6.67 -8.85
CA SER A 100 -6.88 7.90 -9.24
C SER A 100 -5.45 8.01 -8.70
N GLY A 101 -5.07 7.16 -7.74
CA GLY A 101 -3.80 7.28 -7.03
C GLY A 101 -2.58 7.05 -7.92
N VAL A 102 -1.54 7.84 -7.65
CA VAL A 102 -0.21 7.70 -8.26
C VAL A 102 0.82 7.50 -7.16
N LEU A 103 1.70 6.52 -7.33
CA LEU A 103 2.73 6.22 -6.33
C LEU A 103 3.69 7.40 -6.15
N SER A 104 3.79 7.92 -4.93
CA SER A 104 4.73 8.97 -4.54
C SER A 104 6.07 8.43 -4.05
N ALA A 105 6.10 7.23 -3.48
CA ALA A 105 7.32 6.55 -3.07
C ALA A 105 7.13 5.04 -3.06
N VAL A 106 8.25 4.32 -3.23
CA VAL A 106 8.29 2.86 -3.31
C VAL A 106 9.48 2.37 -2.48
N GLY A 107 9.22 1.41 -1.58
CA GLY A 107 10.24 0.74 -0.78
C GLY A 107 11.07 -0.23 -1.63
N ASP A 108 12.23 -0.62 -1.11
CA ASP A 108 13.18 -1.47 -1.82
C ASP A 108 12.61 -2.86 -2.15
N ALA A 109 11.82 -3.45 -1.26
CA ALA A 109 11.14 -4.73 -1.52
C ALA A 109 10.16 -4.64 -2.68
N ALA A 110 9.40 -3.54 -2.76
CA ALA A 110 8.50 -3.27 -3.87
C ALA A 110 9.26 -2.93 -5.17
N ARG A 111 10.38 -2.21 -5.10
CA ARG A 111 11.25 -1.93 -6.26
C ARG A 111 11.81 -3.20 -6.89
N ARG A 112 12.17 -4.20 -6.07
CA ARG A 112 12.61 -5.52 -6.57
C ARG A 112 11.52 -6.26 -7.33
N LYS A 113 10.25 -5.98 -7.03
CA LYS A 113 9.09 -6.45 -7.79
C LYS A 113 8.78 -5.60 -9.03
N GLY A 114 9.62 -4.62 -9.37
CA GLY A 114 9.46 -3.78 -10.55
C GLY A 114 8.71 -2.47 -10.34
N LEU A 115 8.23 -2.18 -9.12
CA LEU A 115 7.46 -0.96 -8.85
C LEU A 115 8.33 0.29 -8.91
N ARG A 116 7.74 1.38 -9.40
CA ARG A 116 8.37 2.69 -9.52
C ARG A 116 7.41 3.80 -9.11
N ALA A 117 7.95 4.86 -8.51
CA ALA A 117 7.19 6.07 -8.26
C ALA A 117 6.70 6.67 -9.61
N GLY A 118 5.53 7.27 -9.61
CA GLY A 118 4.86 7.78 -10.82
C GLY A 118 3.93 6.79 -11.50
N GLN A 119 3.96 5.49 -11.15
CA GLN A 119 2.96 4.52 -11.63
C GLN A 119 1.59 4.82 -11.03
N SER A 120 0.52 4.53 -11.78
CA SER A 120 -0.81 4.47 -11.18
C SER A 120 -0.87 3.31 -10.18
N VAL A 121 -1.74 3.40 -9.17
CA VAL A 121 -1.91 2.34 -8.18
C VAL A 121 -2.35 1.01 -8.84
N LYS A 122 -3.14 1.08 -9.91
CA LYS A 122 -3.53 -0.11 -10.70
C LYS A 122 -2.34 -0.75 -11.40
N GLU A 123 -1.54 0.04 -12.13
CA GLU A 123 -0.31 -0.45 -12.76
C GLU A 123 0.63 -1.08 -11.74
N ALA A 124 0.79 -0.44 -10.57
CA ALA A 124 1.64 -0.98 -9.51
C ALA A 124 1.15 -2.33 -8.97
N ALA A 125 -0.16 -2.50 -8.83
CA ALA A 125 -0.76 -3.77 -8.43
C ALA A 125 -0.53 -4.87 -9.48
N GLU A 126 -0.71 -4.55 -10.77
CA GLU A 126 -0.42 -5.46 -11.88
C GLU A 126 1.05 -5.87 -11.94
N VAL A 127 1.97 -4.90 -11.81
CA VAL A 127 3.41 -5.17 -11.79
C VAL A 127 3.80 -6.02 -10.59
N ALA A 128 3.27 -5.73 -9.40
CA ALA A 128 3.55 -6.53 -8.21
C ALA A 128 3.06 -7.97 -8.34
N GLY A 129 1.86 -8.18 -8.89
CA GLY A 129 1.28 -9.52 -9.03
C GLY A 129 2.10 -10.45 -9.94
N ASN A 130 2.80 -9.90 -10.93
CA ASN A 130 3.58 -10.68 -11.89
C ASN A 130 5.03 -10.96 -11.45
N ALA A 131 5.43 -10.60 -10.22
CA ALA A 131 6.81 -10.59 -9.74
C ALA A 131 7.09 -11.42 -8.49
#